data_AF-A0A831SN26-F1
#
_entry.id   AF-A0A831SN26-F1
#
_cell.length_a   1.000
_cell.length_b   1.000
_cell.length_c   1.000
_cell.angle_alpha   90.00
_cell.angle_beta   90.00
_cell.angle_gamma   90.00
#
_symmetry.space_group_name_H-M   'P 1'
#
loop_
_entity.id
_entity.type
_entity.pdbx_description
1 polymer ?
#
loop_
_entity_poly.entity_id
_entity_poly.type
_entity_poly.pdbx_seq_one_letter_code
_entity_poly.pdbx_strand_id
1 'polypeptide(L)'
;MDDYQYFGNDSTSVIEFLNFERSSETEILSKETENLIKELSELNKPIDEKLMRKVKDIMGKLMELNDRTLTHTNHVLVTLAIMIGEIFNTLKARLKYRNVKWEAFAKKHFPMLKSRTRQKYMLIARRKDSHNFKYLGIDRLYELCVASKNFPGEEKLEELFRSYQIEPRNFLNMSVQEVKEFADSILFHRKLKKSSIDAKFDLILDLKKMNGKLDRKLIKDLKKFQVSGGCPDQYLRFLLQNNGKPPTDLEEDKRKRFRKINSELARLINVFSEIKDNRSELEIIDANILETLAKELKEIMDSRKSLGNLP
;
A
#
# COMPACT_ATOMS: atom_id res chain seq x y z
N MET A 1 -28.32 -3.39 -39.18
CA MET A 1 -27.35 -4.40 -38.74
C MET A 1 -25.99 -3.91 -39.21
N ASP A 2 -25.16 -3.26 -38.42
CA ASP A 2 -25.17 -3.07 -36.97
C ASP A 2 -24.75 -1.65 -36.59
N ASP A 3 -25.51 -1.07 -35.66
CA ASP A 3 -25.19 0.13 -34.90
C ASP A 3 -24.02 -0.20 -33.96
N TYR A 4 -22.87 0.44 -34.15
CA TYR A 4 -21.88 0.52 -33.09
C TYR A 4 -22.20 1.73 -32.21
N GLN A 5 -22.97 1.45 -31.16
CA GLN A 5 -23.11 2.30 -29.99
C GLN A 5 -21.72 2.50 -29.36
N TYR A 6 -21.17 3.71 -29.53
CA TYR A 6 -20.03 4.17 -28.77
C TYR A 6 -20.46 4.38 -27.31
N PHE A 7 -20.17 3.40 -26.46
CA PHE A 7 -20.20 3.56 -25.01
C PHE A 7 -18.87 4.16 -24.59
N GLY A 8 -18.91 5.45 -24.23
CA GLY A 8 -17.73 6.19 -23.79
C GLY A 8 -17.04 5.52 -22.59
N ASN A 9 -15.73 5.40 -22.71
CA ASN A 9 -14.81 5.63 -21.59
C ASN A 9 -13.96 6.82 -22.00
N ASP A 10 -14.35 8.02 -21.56
CA ASP A 10 -13.49 9.20 -21.65
C ASP A 10 -12.22 8.92 -20.84
N SER A 11 -11.14 8.68 -21.57
CA SER A 11 -9.80 8.49 -21.04
C SER A 11 -9.05 9.83 -21.09
N THR A 12 -9.64 10.87 -20.51
CA THR A 12 -8.97 12.16 -20.27
C THR A 12 -7.73 11.99 -19.39
N SER A 13 -7.68 10.93 -18.58
CA SER A 13 -6.54 10.57 -17.74
C SER A 13 -5.28 10.13 -18.51
N VAL A 14 -5.39 9.60 -19.73
CA VAL A 14 -4.22 9.06 -20.48
C VAL A 14 -3.44 10.17 -21.21
N ILE A 15 -4.11 11.27 -21.58
CA ILE A 15 -3.49 12.36 -22.36
C ILE A 15 -2.68 13.32 -21.47
N GLU A 16 -2.95 13.38 -20.17
CA GLU A 16 -2.25 14.26 -19.22
C GLU A 16 -0.83 13.81 -18.86
N PHE A 17 -0.46 12.57 -19.17
CA PHE A 17 0.87 12.04 -18.79
C PHE A 17 2.04 12.63 -19.59
N LEU A 18 1.79 13.21 -20.77
CA LEU A 18 2.84 13.63 -21.70
C LEU A 18 2.95 15.13 -21.97
N ASN A 19 1.92 15.94 -21.68
CA ASN A 19 1.89 17.37 -22.01
C ASN A 19 2.15 18.29 -20.80
N PHE A 20 3.15 17.96 -19.98
CA PHE A 20 3.49 18.76 -18.79
C PHE A 20 4.42 19.94 -19.12
N GLU A 21 3.98 20.85 -19.99
CA GLU A 21 4.64 22.14 -20.19
C GLU A 21 4.26 23.14 -19.07
N ARG A 22 5.29 23.78 -18.52
CA ARG A 22 5.35 24.34 -17.16
C ARG A 22 4.52 25.61 -16.91
N SER A 23 3.76 26.09 -17.88
CA SER A 23 2.94 27.31 -17.79
C SER A 23 1.47 27.10 -18.15
N SER A 24 1.15 26.09 -18.96
CA SER A 24 -0.22 25.87 -19.44
C SER A 24 -1.13 25.26 -18.37
N GLU A 25 -0.66 24.23 -17.65
CA GLU A 25 -1.54 23.46 -16.74
C GLU A 25 -2.07 24.29 -15.57
N THR A 26 -1.22 25.12 -14.95
CA THR A 26 -1.67 26.01 -13.86
C THR A 26 -2.73 27.00 -14.32
N GLU A 27 -2.60 27.53 -15.54
CA GLU A 27 -3.56 28.46 -16.13
C GLU A 27 -4.86 27.74 -16.52
N ILE A 28 -4.77 26.52 -17.05
CA ILE A 28 -5.92 25.65 -17.36
C ILE A 28 -6.71 25.35 -16.09
N LEU A 29 -6.05 24.85 -15.05
CA LEU A 29 -6.69 24.52 -13.76
C LEU A 29 -7.33 25.77 -13.12
N SER A 30 -6.70 26.94 -13.23
CA SER A 30 -7.27 28.20 -12.74
C SER A 30 -8.56 28.59 -13.49
N LYS A 31 -8.55 28.52 -14.82
CA LYS A 31 -9.73 28.84 -15.65
C LYS A 31 -10.87 27.85 -15.41
N GLU A 32 -10.58 26.56 -15.29
CA GLU A 32 -11.57 25.54 -14.96
C GLU A 32 -12.20 25.79 -13.57
N THR A 33 -11.37 26.15 -12.58
CA THR A 33 -11.84 26.52 -11.24
C THR A 33 -12.81 27.70 -11.30
N GLU A 34 -12.45 28.77 -12.02
CA GLU A 34 -13.30 29.95 -12.19
C GLU A 34 -14.64 29.62 -12.87
N ASN A 35 -14.62 28.75 -13.88
CA ASN A 35 -15.84 28.31 -14.57
C ASN A 35 -16.77 27.51 -13.64
N LEU A 36 -16.23 26.58 -12.85
CA LEU A 36 -17.02 25.83 -11.87
C LEU A 36 -17.60 26.72 -10.77
N ILE A 37 -16.86 27.73 -10.31
CA ILE A 37 -17.36 28.73 -9.36
C ILE A 37 -18.55 29.50 -9.96
N LYS A 38 -18.49 29.88 -11.24
CA LYS A 38 -19.63 30.50 -11.93
C LYS A 38 -20.82 29.55 -12.01
N GLU A 39 -20.62 28.30 -12.40
CA GLU A 39 -21.70 27.29 -12.46
C GLU A 39 -22.36 27.05 -11.09
N LEU A 40 -21.59 27.07 -10.00
CA LEU A 40 -22.09 26.96 -8.63
C LEU A 40 -22.98 28.15 -8.25
N SER A 41 -22.62 29.36 -8.68
CA SER A 41 -23.40 30.58 -8.40
C SER A 41 -24.81 30.56 -9.03
N GLU A 42 -25.02 29.73 -10.06
CA GLU A 42 -26.31 29.54 -10.74
C GLU A 42 -27.24 28.53 -10.05
N LEU A 43 -26.79 27.87 -8.98
CA LEU A 43 -27.55 26.84 -8.25
C LEU A 43 -28.64 27.40 -7.32
N ASN A 44 -28.97 28.70 -7.43
CA ASN A 44 -29.93 29.40 -6.58
C ASN A 44 -31.41 29.08 -6.90
N LYS A 45 -31.70 27.82 -7.24
CA LYS A 45 -33.00 27.32 -7.68
C LYS A 45 -33.59 26.35 -6.64
N PRO A 46 -34.92 26.21 -6.57
CA PRO A 46 -35.55 25.20 -5.71
C PRO A 46 -35.05 23.79 -6.03
N ILE A 47 -34.94 22.95 -5.00
CA ILE A 47 -34.40 21.59 -5.13
C ILE A 47 -35.37 20.73 -5.95
N ASP A 48 -34.91 20.32 -7.13
CA ASP A 48 -35.57 19.34 -7.99
C ASP A 48 -34.55 18.28 -8.49
N GLU A 49 -35.04 17.24 -9.15
CA GLU A 49 -34.16 16.18 -9.69
C GLU A 49 -33.12 16.71 -10.69
N LYS A 50 -33.47 17.74 -11.46
CA LYS A 50 -32.60 18.31 -12.49
C LYS A 50 -31.43 19.06 -11.85
N LEU A 51 -31.71 19.82 -10.79
CA LEU A 51 -30.72 20.47 -9.95
C LEU A 51 -29.83 19.44 -9.28
N MET A 52 -30.40 18.37 -8.71
CA MET A 52 -29.60 17.31 -8.08
C MET A 52 -28.67 16.60 -9.08
N ARG A 53 -29.08 16.41 -10.34
CA ARG A 53 -28.19 15.91 -11.41
C ARG A 53 -27.06 16.90 -11.71
N LYS A 54 -27.37 18.20 -11.86
CA LYS A 54 -26.36 19.26 -12.08
C LYS A 54 -25.36 19.34 -10.91
N VAL A 55 -25.84 19.24 -9.67
CA VAL A 55 -24.98 19.21 -8.47
C VAL A 55 -24.04 18.01 -8.49
N LYS A 56 -24.54 16.81 -8.81
CA LYS A 56 -23.69 15.60 -8.90
C LYS A 56 -22.62 15.75 -9.99
N ASP A 57 -22.97 16.31 -11.14
CA ASP A 57 -22.03 16.57 -12.24
C ASP A 57 -20.92 17.57 -11.82
N ILE A 58 -21.32 18.71 -11.23
CA ILE A 58 -20.36 19.70 -10.71
C ILE A 58 -19.47 19.08 -9.62
N MET A 59 -20.02 18.30 -8.70
CA MET A 59 -19.23 17.61 -7.67
C MET A 59 -18.22 16.65 -8.30
N GLY A 60 -18.62 15.89 -9.33
CA GLY A 60 -17.71 15.03 -10.08
C GLY A 60 -16.54 15.80 -10.69
N LYS A 61 -16.85 16.90 -11.40
CA LYS A 61 -15.84 17.79 -12.01
C LYS A 61 -14.90 18.41 -10.97
N LEU A 62 -15.43 18.84 -9.82
CA LEU A 62 -14.61 19.37 -8.72
C LEU A 62 -13.67 18.33 -8.12
N MET A 63 -14.13 17.08 -7.98
CA MET A 63 -13.29 15.98 -7.49
C MET A 63 -12.15 15.68 -8.48
N GLU A 64 -12.44 15.61 -9.77
CA GLU A 64 -11.44 15.43 -10.83
C GLU A 64 -10.42 16.58 -10.85
N LEU A 65 -10.89 17.83 -10.84
CA LEU A 65 -10.04 19.02 -10.81
C LEU A 65 -9.11 19.05 -9.57
N ASN A 66 -9.63 18.65 -8.41
CA ASN A 66 -8.84 18.54 -7.20
C ASN A 66 -7.74 17.48 -7.33
N ASP A 67 -8.06 16.32 -7.90
CA ASP A 67 -7.09 15.22 -8.09
C ASP A 67 -5.98 15.60 -9.08
N ARG A 68 -6.32 16.27 -10.18
CA ARG A 68 -5.37 16.85 -11.14
C ARG A 68 -4.47 17.89 -10.47
N THR A 69 -5.07 18.83 -9.73
CA THR A 69 -4.34 19.89 -9.00
C THR A 69 -3.37 19.32 -7.96
N LEU A 70 -3.79 18.32 -7.19
CA LEU A 70 -2.94 17.62 -6.23
C LEU A 70 -1.77 16.89 -6.92
N THR A 71 -2.04 16.28 -8.07
CA THR A 71 -1.02 15.59 -8.87
C THR A 71 0.02 16.57 -9.41
N HIS A 72 -0.43 17.70 -9.98
CA HIS A 72 0.44 18.80 -10.43
C HIS A 72 1.29 19.37 -9.29
N THR A 73 0.65 19.66 -8.16
CA THR A 73 1.33 20.17 -6.97
C THR A 73 2.42 19.19 -6.51
N ASN A 74 2.12 17.89 -6.45
CA ASN A 74 3.12 16.88 -6.12
C ASN A 74 4.28 16.86 -7.11
N HIS A 75 4.00 16.93 -8.41
CA HIS A 75 5.03 16.97 -9.45
C HIS A 75 5.97 18.17 -9.29
N VAL A 76 5.41 19.37 -9.06
CA VAL A 76 6.18 20.60 -8.81
C VAL A 76 7.02 20.48 -7.54
N LEU A 77 6.42 20.03 -6.43
CA LEU A 77 7.11 19.88 -5.16
C LEU A 77 8.25 18.86 -5.22
N VAL A 78 8.05 17.72 -5.88
CA VAL A 78 9.12 16.73 -6.08
C VAL A 78 10.21 17.28 -6.98
N THR A 79 9.87 18.04 -8.03
CA THR A 79 10.88 18.67 -8.89
C THR A 79 11.74 19.67 -8.12
N LEU A 80 11.15 20.52 -7.28
CA LEU A 80 11.89 21.41 -6.38
C LEU A 80 12.75 20.64 -5.37
N ALA A 81 12.22 19.55 -4.80
CA ALA A 81 12.96 18.68 -3.91
C ALA A 81 14.18 18.04 -4.59
N ILE A 82 14.06 17.62 -5.87
CA ILE A 82 15.17 17.12 -6.68
C ILE A 82 16.23 18.21 -6.86
N MET A 83 15.85 19.42 -7.29
CA MET A 83 16.80 20.52 -7.48
C MET A 83 17.58 20.84 -6.19
N ILE A 84 16.89 20.96 -5.05
CA ILE A 84 17.52 21.17 -3.74
C ILE A 84 18.44 19.99 -3.39
N GLY A 85 18.00 18.76 -3.64
CA GLY A 85 18.76 17.55 -3.40
C GLY A 85 20.05 17.48 -4.24
N GLU A 86 20.02 17.92 -5.49
CA GLU A 86 21.18 18.01 -6.38
C GLU A 86 22.20 19.05 -5.90
N ILE A 87 21.73 20.22 -5.47
CA ILE A 87 22.58 21.25 -4.84
C ILE A 87 23.26 20.66 -3.61
N PHE A 88 22.53 19.99 -2.74
CA PHE A 88 23.08 19.38 -1.53
C PHE A 88 24.05 18.23 -1.81
N ASN A 89 23.78 17.38 -2.81
CA ASN A 89 24.70 16.32 -3.22
C ASN A 89 26.01 16.92 -3.76
N THR A 90 25.92 17.98 -4.56
CA THR A 90 27.08 18.70 -5.11
C THR A 90 27.90 19.36 -4.00
N LEU A 91 27.25 20.08 -3.07
CA LEU A 91 27.91 20.69 -1.93
C LEU A 91 28.57 19.65 -1.02
N LYS A 92 27.88 18.54 -0.73
CA LYS A 92 28.44 17.44 0.07
C LYS A 92 29.69 16.85 -0.56
N ALA A 93 29.70 16.64 -1.89
CA ALA A 93 30.88 16.18 -2.61
C ALA A 93 32.03 17.18 -2.49
N ARG A 94 31.78 18.48 -2.65
CA ARG A 94 32.79 19.54 -2.51
C ARG A 94 33.37 19.66 -1.10
N LEU A 95 32.54 19.52 -0.07
CA LEU A 95 32.97 19.58 1.33
C LEU A 95 33.80 18.38 1.76
N LYS A 96 33.58 17.21 1.15
CA LYS A 96 34.40 16.01 1.38
C LYS A 96 35.88 16.29 1.09
N TYR A 97 36.20 17.06 0.05
CA TYR A 97 37.58 17.46 -0.28
C TYR A 97 38.21 18.42 0.74
N ARG A 98 37.39 19.08 1.57
CA ARG A 98 37.85 20.03 2.61
C ARG A 98 37.81 19.43 4.03
N ASN A 99 37.60 18.12 4.14
CA ASN A 99 37.45 17.41 5.42
C ASN A 99 36.37 17.99 6.36
N VAL A 100 35.32 18.61 5.79
CA VAL A 100 34.22 19.19 6.57
C VAL A 100 33.06 18.20 6.66
N LYS A 101 32.59 17.91 7.88
CA LYS A 101 31.43 17.05 8.12
C LYS A 101 30.15 17.70 7.58
N TRP A 102 29.51 17.05 6.60
CA TRP A 102 28.27 17.51 5.95
C TRP A 102 27.17 17.90 6.93
N GLU A 103 26.92 17.08 7.96
CA GLU A 103 25.79 17.28 8.87
C GLU A 103 25.94 18.55 9.71
N ALA A 104 27.14 18.82 10.22
CA ALA A 104 27.46 20.02 10.96
C ALA A 104 27.37 21.27 10.05
N PHE A 105 27.93 21.18 8.84
CA PHE A 105 27.86 22.25 7.85
C PHE A 105 26.40 22.58 7.49
N ALA A 106 25.62 21.57 7.13
CA ALA A 106 24.24 21.76 6.72
C ALA A 106 23.37 22.31 7.86
N LYS A 107 23.58 21.86 9.11
CA LYS A 107 22.88 22.41 10.28
C LYS A 107 23.13 23.91 10.46
N LYS A 108 24.37 24.37 10.23
CA LYS A 108 24.76 25.78 10.35
C LYS A 108 24.23 26.63 9.20
N HIS A 109 24.35 26.16 7.96
CA HIS A 109 24.08 26.98 6.76
C HIS A 109 22.67 26.84 6.19
N PHE A 110 21.97 25.74 6.50
CA PHE A 110 20.60 25.49 6.03
C PHE A 110 19.65 25.14 7.19
N PRO A 111 19.48 26.04 8.18
CA PRO A 111 18.69 25.77 9.38
C PRO A 111 17.18 25.63 9.09
N MET A 112 16.70 26.20 7.98
CA MET A 112 15.30 26.12 7.55
C MET A 112 14.85 24.70 7.15
N LEU A 113 15.79 23.79 6.86
CA LEU A 113 15.49 22.40 6.52
C LEU A 113 15.99 21.44 7.60
N LYS A 114 15.05 20.64 8.14
CA LYS A 114 15.35 19.56 9.09
C LYS A 114 16.30 18.53 8.44
N SER A 115 17.15 17.91 9.25
CA SER A 115 18.13 16.91 8.79
C SER A 115 17.50 15.81 7.92
N ARG A 116 16.36 15.26 8.38
CA ARG A 116 15.59 14.24 7.64
C ARG A 116 15.12 14.72 6.27
N THR A 117 14.66 15.96 6.15
CA THR A 117 14.21 16.53 4.87
C THR A 117 15.37 16.67 3.89
N ARG A 118 16.54 17.14 4.37
CA ARG A 118 17.74 17.24 3.54
C ARG A 118 18.17 15.86 3.02
N GLN A 119 18.25 14.86 3.89
CA GLN A 119 18.59 13.48 3.51
C GLN A 119 17.58 12.88 2.51
N LYS A 120 16.29 13.15 2.73
CA LYS A 120 15.21 12.72 1.82
C LYS A 120 15.40 13.29 0.41
N TYR A 121 15.58 14.61 0.30
CA TYR A 121 15.75 15.29 -0.99
C TYR A 121 17.02 14.83 -1.71
N MET A 122 18.13 14.70 -0.98
CA MET A 122 19.39 14.17 -1.52
C MET A 122 19.25 12.74 -2.05
N LEU A 123 18.48 11.87 -1.37
CA LEU A 123 18.25 10.50 -1.82
C LEU A 123 17.43 10.47 -3.11
N ILE A 124 16.32 11.21 -3.17
CA ILE A 124 15.47 11.29 -4.37
C ILE A 124 16.28 11.81 -5.55
N ALA A 125 16.98 12.93 -5.39
CA ALA A 125 17.81 13.52 -6.43
C ALA A 125 18.92 12.60 -6.97
N ARG A 126 19.47 11.71 -6.12
CA ARG A 126 20.50 10.75 -6.52
C ARG A 126 19.90 9.56 -7.30
N ARG A 127 18.63 9.26 -7.12
CA ARG A 127 17.92 8.13 -7.72
C ARG A 127 17.20 8.61 -8.98
N LYS A 128 17.91 8.63 -10.12
CA LYS A 128 17.36 9.13 -11.39
C LYS A 128 16.14 8.33 -11.86
N ASP A 129 16.10 7.03 -11.59
CA ASP A 129 14.94 6.16 -11.78
C ASP A 129 13.67 6.65 -11.06
N SER A 130 13.80 7.44 -9.98
CA SER A 130 12.69 8.02 -9.25
C SER A 130 12.02 9.21 -9.93
N HIS A 131 12.69 9.83 -10.91
CA HIS A 131 12.22 11.05 -11.55
C HIS A 131 10.98 10.83 -12.44
N ASN A 132 10.79 9.61 -12.94
CA ASN A 132 9.61 9.22 -13.72
C ASN A 132 8.35 9.08 -12.84
N PHE A 133 8.49 9.12 -11.51
CA PHE A 133 7.42 8.90 -10.53
C PHE A 133 7.12 10.14 -9.67
N LYS A 134 7.45 11.35 -10.16
CA LYS A 134 7.25 12.61 -9.43
C LYS A 134 5.80 12.84 -8.97
N TYR A 135 4.83 12.37 -9.73
CA TYR A 135 3.40 12.47 -9.41
C TYR A 135 3.00 11.72 -8.12
N LEU A 136 3.84 10.79 -7.61
CA LEU A 136 3.58 10.07 -6.36
C LEU A 136 3.76 10.92 -5.10
N GLY A 137 4.43 12.07 -5.23
CA GLY A 137 4.78 12.94 -4.12
C GLY A 137 6.04 12.50 -3.35
N ILE A 138 6.60 13.42 -2.58
CA ILE A 138 7.94 13.28 -1.97
C ILE A 138 8.01 12.09 -0.99
N ASP A 139 7.01 11.93 -0.12
CA ASP A 139 7.04 10.92 0.94
C ASP A 139 7.00 9.49 0.38
N ARG A 140 6.05 9.24 -0.53
CA ARG A 140 5.90 7.94 -1.17
C ARG A 140 7.12 7.58 -2.01
N LEU A 141 7.63 8.54 -2.79
CA LEU A 141 8.83 8.34 -3.60
C LEU A 141 10.06 8.03 -2.75
N TYR A 142 10.22 8.73 -1.61
CA TYR A 142 11.29 8.43 -0.66
C TYR A 142 11.17 7.01 -0.08
N GLU A 143 9.97 6.60 0.37
CA GLU A 143 9.77 5.25 0.90
C GLU A 143 10.07 4.18 -0.15
N LEU A 144 9.68 4.40 -1.40
CA LEU A 144 9.99 3.51 -2.52
C LEU A 144 11.49 3.45 -2.83
N CYS A 145 12.20 4.58 -2.81
CA CYS A 145 13.66 4.62 -2.98
C CYS A 145 14.37 3.82 -1.88
N VAL A 146 13.90 3.92 -0.63
CA VAL A 146 14.41 3.15 0.50
C VAL A 146 14.07 1.66 0.36
N ALA A 147 12.86 1.34 -0.10
CA ALA A 147 12.39 -0.03 -0.29
C ALA A 147 13.18 -0.76 -1.37
N SER A 148 13.57 -0.07 -2.44
CA SER A 148 14.30 -0.58 -3.60
C SER A 148 15.83 -0.52 -3.46
N LYS A 149 16.38 -0.05 -2.34
CA LYS A 149 17.84 0.24 -2.21
C LYS A 149 18.78 -0.93 -2.58
N ASN A 150 18.33 -2.16 -2.32
CA ASN A 150 19.12 -3.39 -2.49
C ASN A 150 18.89 -4.06 -3.85
N PHE A 151 18.00 -3.54 -4.70
CA PHE A 151 17.85 -4.04 -6.05
C PHE A 151 19.11 -3.71 -6.87
N PRO A 152 19.54 -4.59 -7.77
CA PRO A 152 20.65 -4.33 -8.69
C PRO A 152 20.28 -3.24 -9.71
N GLY A 153 21.25 -2.85 -10.54
CA GLY A 153 21.01 -1.93 -11.66
C GLY A 153 20.72 -0.47 -11.29
N GLU A 154 20.37 0.31 -12.31
CA GLU A 154 19.99 1.72 -12.19
C GLU A 154 18.47 1.88 -12.03
N GLU A 155 17.67 1.03 -12.68
CA GLU A 155 16.20 1.02 -12.71
C GLU A 155 15.56 0.29 -11.51
N LYS A 156 16.10 0.54 -10.31
CA LYS A 156 15.74 -0.18 -9.08
C LYS A 156 14.27 -0.06 -8.69
N LEU A 157 13.61 1.07 -8.99
CA LEU A 157 12.17 1.24 -8.75
C LEU A 157 11.34 0.40 -9.71
N GLU A 158 11.69 0.34 -10.98
CA GLU A 158 11.02 -0.53 -11.95
C GLU A 158 11.16 -2.00 -11.55
N GLU A 159 12.37 -2.41 -11.13
CA GLU A 159 12.59 -3.77 -10.63
C GLU A 159 11.77 -4.07 -9.38
N LEU A 160 11.59 -3.08 -8.49
CA LEU A 160 10.70 -3.22 -7.34
C LEU A 160 9.26 -3.49 -7.80
N PHE A 161 8.72 -2.75 -8.76
CA PHE A 161 7.37 -2.99 -9.28
C PHE A 161 7.26 -4.35 -9.98
N ARG A 162 8.22 -4.73 -10.82
CA ARG A 162 8.25 -6.04 -11.50
C ARG A 162 8.33 -7.21 -10.52
N SER A 163 8.99 -7.04 -9.36
CA SER A 163 9.01 -8.07 -8.31
C SER A 163 7.63 -8.36 -7.69
N TYR A 164 6.64 -7.51 -7.98
CA TYR A 164 5.23 -7.63 -7.62
C TYR A 164 4.35 -7.88 -8.85
N GLN A 165 4.93 -8.29 -9.99
CA GLN A 165 4.24 -8.52 -11.26
C GLN A 165 3.51 -7.29 -11.81
N ILE A 166 3.97 -6.09 -11.45
CA ILE A 166 3.44 -4.83 -11.95
C ILE A 166 4.42 -4.29 -12.98
N GLU A 167 3.98 -4.17 -14.23
CA GLU A 167 4.79 -3.64 -15.33
C GLU A 167 4.68 -2.10 -15.39
N PRO A 168 5.77 -1.34 -15.13
CA PRO A 168 5.72 0.13 -15.12
C PRO A 168 5.26 0.75 -16.45
N ARG A 169 5.51 0.08 -17.58
CA ARG A 169 5.00 0.52 -18.89
C ARG A 169 3.48 0.64 -18.94
N ASN A 170 2.77 -0.11 -18.10
CA ASN A 170 1.31 -0.05 -18.04
C ASN A 170 0.81 1.18 -17.27
N PHE A 171 1.68 1.92 -16.57
CA PHE A 171 1.27 3.10 -15.80
C PHE A 171 0.77 4.23 -16.68
N LEU A 172 1.15 4.26 -17.96
CA LEU A 172 0.61 5.20 -18.94
C LEU A 172 -0.89 4.97 -19.21
N ASN A 173 -1.37 3.75 -18.96
CA ASN A 173 -2.77 3.35 -19.16
C ASN A 173 -3.54 3.26 -17.82
N MET A 174 -2.96 3.75 -16.72
CA MET A 174 -3.55 3.70 -15.39
C MET A 174 -3.77 5.12 -14.87
N SER A 175 -4.78 5.29 -14.05
CA SER A 175 -4.95 6.52 -13.27
C SER A 175 -3.80 6.67 -12.27
N VAL A 176 -3.45 7.91 -11.94
CA VAL A 176 -2.47 8.22 -10.89
C VAL A 176 -2.86 7.60 -9.55
N GLN A 177 -4.15 7.48 -9.28
CA GLN A 177 -4.67 6.87 -8.07
C GLN A 177 -4.36 5.37 -8.02
N GLU A 178 -4.54 4.63 -9.11
CA GLU A 178 -4.17 3.20 -9.18
C GLU A 178 -2.66 3.00 -8.95
N VAL A 179 -1.81 3.86 -9.53
CA VAL A 179 -0.36 3.77 -9.29
C VAL A 179 -0.01 4.06 -7.82
N LYS A 180 -0.71 5.03 -7.18
CA LYS A 180 -0.57 5.30 -5.75
C LYS A 180 -1.00 4.11 -4.90
N GLU A 181 -2.07 3.40 -5.28
CA GLU A 181 -2.55 2.21 -4.60
C GLU A 181 -1.56 1.04 -4.69
N PHE A 182 -0.97 0.80 -5.86
CA PHE A 182 0.11 -0.16 -6.02
C PHE A 182 1.30 0.18 -5.14
N ALA A 183 1.77 1.43 -5.18
CA ALA A 183 2.89 1.89 -4.36
C ALA A 183 2.62 1.72 -2.85
N ASP A 184 1.45 2.15 -2.36
CA ASP A 184 1.04 1.99 -0.97
C ASP A 184 0.99 0.51 -0.55
N SER A 185 0.46 -0.35 -1.42
CA SER A 185 0.34 -1.79 -1.17
C SER A 185 1.71 -2.47 -1.11
N ILE A 186 2.64 -2.11 -2.01
CA ILE A 186 4.02 -2.60 -2.00
C ILE A 186 4.70 -2.21 -0.70
N LEU A 187 4.62 -0.92 -0.33
CA LEU A 187 5.24 -0.41 0.90
C LEU A 187 4.68 -1.11 2.14
N PHE A 188 3.37 -1.37 2.18
CA PHE A 188 2.74 -2.10 3.26
C PHE A 188 3.14 -3.57 3.30
N HIS A 189 3.14 -4.28 2.16
CA HIS A 189 3.57 -5.67 2.08
C HIS A 189 5.02 -5.84 2.59
N ARG A 190 5.91 -4.89 2.27
CA ARG A 190 7.28 -4.89 2.81
C ARG A 190 7.33 -4.64 4.32
N LYS A 191 6.42 -3.81 4.86
CA LYS A 191 6.28 -3.61 6.31
C LYS A 191 5.79 -4.90 7.01
N LEU A 192 4.90 -5.66 6.38
CA LEU A 192 4.47 -6.99 6.86
C LEU A 192 5.62 -7.99 6.87
N LYS A 193 6.36 -8.12 5.77
CA LYS A 193 7.53 -9.01 5.69
C LYS A 193 8.59 -8.68 6.75
N LYS A 194 8.87 -7.39 6.99
CA LYS A 194 9.77 -6.95 8.07
C LYS A 194 9.26 -7.29 9.48
N SER A 195 7.95 -7.51 9.62
CA SER A 195 7.30 -7.90 10.88
C SER A 195 7.11 -9.42 10.99
N SER A 196 7.71 -10.20 10.09
CA SER A 196 7.56 -11.66 9.96
C SER A 196 6.13 -12.13 9.69
N ILE A 197 5.31 -11.28 9.07
CA ILE A 197 3.96 -11.60 8.62
C ILE A 197 4.03 -11.93 7.13
N ASP A 198 3.77 -13.18 6.78
CA ASP A 198 3.64 -13.61 5.39
C ASP A 198 2.18 -13.52 4.97
N ALA A 199 1.90 -12.67 3.99
CA ALA A 199 0.57 -12.41 3.48
C ALA A 199 0.63 -12.17 1.97
N LYS A 200 -0.35 -12.69 1.23
CA LYS A 200 -0.40 -12.51 -0.22
C LYS A 200 -0.58 -11.05 -0.60
N PHE A 201 0.22 -10.59 -1.57
CA PHE A 201 0.17 -9.23 -2.05
C PHE A 201 -1.20 -8.85 -2.64
N ASP A 202 -1.83 -9.76 -3.39
CA ASP A 202 -3.13 -9.51 -4.03
C ASP A 202 -4.19 -9.14 -3.00
N LEU A 203 -4.22 -9.82 -1.84
CA LEU A 203 -5.16 -9.51 -0.76
C LEU A 203 -4.93 -8.12 -0.16
N ILE A 204 -3.67 -7.66 -0.12
CA ILE A 204 -3.32 -6.32 0.37
C ILE A 204 -3.77 -5.26 -0.64
N LEU A 205 -3.54 -5.52 -1.93
CA LEU A 205 -3.95 -4.64 -3.01
C LEU A 205 -5.47 -4.51 -3.08
N ASP A 206 -6.20 -5.62 -3.02
CA ASP A 206 -7.67 -5.64 -2.99
C ASP A 206 -8.20 -4.85 -1.79
N LEU A 207 -7.56 -5.02 -0.62
CA LEU A 207 -7.97 -4.31 0.59
C LEU A 207 -7.75 -2.80 0.42
N LYS A 208 -6.66 -2.39 -0.23
CA LYS A 208 -6.38 -0.99 -0.53
C LYS A 208 -7.39 -0.41 -1.52
N LYS A 209 -7.72 -1.13 -2.60
CA LYS A 209 -8.73 -0.73 -3.60
C LYS A 209 -10.12 -0.55 -2.99
N MET A 210 -10.45 -1.34 -1.97
CA MET A 210 -11.67 -1.17 -1.16
C MET A 210 -11.59 -0.03 -0.14
N ASN A 211 -10.61 0.88 -0.23
CA ASN A 211 -10.33 1.95 0.73
C ASN A 211 -10.06 1.44 2.17
N GLY A 212 -9.60 0.20 2.31
CA GLY A 212 -9.16 -0.37 3.57
C GLY A 212 -7.92 0.35 4.13
N LYS A 213 -7.88 0.54 5.44
CA LYS A 213 -6.76 1.22 6.11
C LYS A 213 -5.57 0.29 6.28
N LEU A 214 -4.51 0.53 5.51
CA LEU A 214 -3.21 -0.13 5.64
C LEU A 214 -2.32 0.56 6.67
N ASP A 215 -2.65 0.43 7.96
CA ASP A 215 -1.98 1.16 9.04
C ASP A 215 -1.24 0.24 10.03
N ARG A 216 -0.63 0.85 11.07
CA ARG A 216 0.08 0.10 12.11
C ARG A 216 -0.86 -0.76 12.96
N LYS A 217 -2.15 -0.42 13.05
CA LYS A 217 -3.14 -1.20 13.80
C LYS A 217 -3.38 -2.53 13.09
N LEU A 218 -3.59 -2.49 11.76
CA LEU A 218 -3.73 -3.71 10.96
C LEU A 218 -2.52 -4.66 11.11
N ILE A 219 -1.30 -4.12 11.11
CA ILE A 219 -0.09 -4.93 11.34
C ILE A 219 -0.12 -5.61 12.72
N LYS A 220 -0.52 -4.87 13.77
CA LYS A 220 -0.65 -5.43 15.13
C LYS A 220 -1.72 -6.52 15.18
N ASP A 221 -2.86 -6.30 14.53
CA ASP A 221 -3.98 -7.24 14.52
C ASP A 221 -3.62 -8.52 13.76
N LEU A 222 -2.96 -8.40 12.60
CA LEU A 222 -2.42 -9.54 11.85
C LEU A 222 -1.38 -10.31 12.66
N LYS A 223 -0.46 -9.60 13.34
CA LYS A 223 0.54 -10.24 14.20
C LYS A 223 -0.11 -11.00 15.36
N LYS A 224 -1.11 -10.39 16.03
CA LYS A 224 -1.89 -11.04 17.09
C LYS A 224 -2.60 -12.29 16.56
N PHE A 225 -3.20 -12.20 15.37
CA PHE A 225 -3.87 -13.33 14.72
C PHE A 225 -2.90 -14.47 14.42
N GLN A 226 -1.71 -14.16 13.89
CA GLN A 226 -0.66 -15.12 13.56
C GLN A 226 -0.07 -15.81 14.80
N VAL A 227 0.22 -15.05 15.86
CA VAL A 227 0.73 -15.60 17.14
C VAL A 227 -0.27 -16.58 17.76
N SER A 228 -1.56 -16.40 17.50
CA SER A 228 -2.60 -17.34 17.92
C SER A 228 -2.83 -18.50 16.93
N GLY A 229 -1.86 -18.82 16.07
CA GLY A 229 -1.95 -19.92 15.10
C GLY A 229 -2.89 -19.66 13.92
N GLY A 230 -3.30 -18.41 13.69
CA GLY A 230 -4.12 -18.02 12.54
C GLY A 230 -3.27 -17.73 11.29
N CYS A 231 -3.85 -17.90 10.11
CA CYS A 231 -3.21 -17.52 8.84
C CYS A 231 -3.52 -16.05 8.48
N PRO A 232 -2.53 -15.15 8.31
CA PRO A 232 -2.76 -13.74 7.96
C PRO A 232 -3.68 -13.53 6.74
N ASP A 233 -3.56 -14.37 5.70
CA ASP A 233 -4.42 -14.33 4.52
C ASP A 233 -5.91 -14.52 4.86
N GLN A 234 -6.23 -15.40 5.82
CA GLN A 234 -7.62 -15.61 6.26
C GLN A 234 -8.18 -14.37 6.95
N TYR A 235 -7.34 -13.65 7.69
CA TYR A 235 -7.75 -12.39 8.31
C TYR A 235 -7.98 -11.30 7.27
N LEU A 236 -7.08 -11.17 6.29
CA LEU A 236 -7.25 -10.22 5.18
C LEU A 236 -8.51 -10.54 4.35
N ARG A 237 -8.75 -11.80 3.99
CA ARG A 237 -9.98 -12.23 3.30
C ARG A 237 -11.24 -11.88 4.09
N PHE A 238 -11.20 -12.04 5.41
CA PHE A 238 -12.30 -11.63 6.25
C PHE A 238 -12.53 -10.12 6.20
N LEU A 239 -11.47 -9.30 6.25
CA LEU A 239 -11.61 -7.84 6.11
C LEU A 239 -12.22 -7.49 4.75
N LEU A 240 -11.79 -8.14 3.67
CA LEU A 240 -12.36 -7.94 2.34
C LEU A 240 -13.86 -8.26 2.32
N GLN A 241 -14.27 -9.39 2.90
CA GLN A 241 -15.69 -9.77 3.00
C GLN A 241 -16.53 -8.81 3.85
N ASN A 242 -15.89 -8.09 4.78
CA ASN A 242 -16.56 -7.18 5.73
C ASN A 242 -16.25 -5.70 5.46
N ASN A 243 -15.93 -5.33 4.21
CA ASN A 243 -15.68 -3.94 3.81
C ASN A 243 -14.62 -3.24 4.68
N GLY A 244 -13.52 -3.94 4.95
CA GLY A 244 -12.39 -3.47 5.74
C GLY A 244 -12.65 -3.40 7.25
N LYS A 245 -13.82 -3.82 7.74
CA LYS A 245 -14.14 -3.80 9.17
C LYS A 245 -13.55 -5.03 9.87
N PRO A 246 -12.91 -4.84 11.04
CA PRO A 246 -12.45 -5.96 11.85
C PRO A 246 -13.65 -6.75 12.40
N PRO A 247 -13.42 -8.00 12.86
CA PRO A 247 -14.47 -8.81 13.47
C PRO A 247 -15.13 -8.06 14.64
N THR A 248 -16.46 -8.15 14.76
CA THR A 248 -17.20 -7.67 15.93
C THR A 248 -16.86 -8.53 17.16
N ASP A 249 -17.13 -8.05 18.38
CA ASP A 249 -16.75 -8.74 19.62
C ASP A 249 -17.26 -10.19 19.70
N LEU A 250 -18.47 -10.46 19.20
CA LEU A 250 -19.06 -11.81 19.10
C LEU A 250 -18.28 -12.74 18.16
N GLU A 251 -17.80 -12.21 17.03
CA GLU A 251 -16.93 -12.97 16.12
C GLU A 251 -15.49 -13.05 16.64
N GLU A 252 -15.03 -12.02 17.35
CA GLU A 252 -13.71 -12.03 17.99
C GLU A 252 -13.67 -13.09 19.10
N ASP A 253 -14.75 -13.30 19.86
CA ASP A 253 -14.79 -14.32 20.92
C ASP A 253 -14.83 -15.75 20.36
N LYS A 254 -15.63 -16.00 19.32
CA LYS A 254 -15.56 -17.27 18.57
C LYS A 254 -14.15 -17.49 18.01
N ARG A 255 -13.56 -16.46 17.40
CA ARG A 255 -12.19 -16.52 16.87
C ARG A 255 -11.15 -16.66 17.97
N LYS A 256 -11.30 -16.04 19.15
CA LYS A 256 -10.40 -16.20 20.31
C LYS A 256 -10.41 -17.64 20.78
N ARG A 257 -11.58 -18.29 20.79
CA ARG A 257 -11.70 -19.73 21.09
C ARG A 257 -10.96 -20.57 20.05
N PHE A 258 -11.18 -20.33 18.75
CA PHE A 258 -10.44 -21.03 17.69
C PHE A 258 -8.93 -20.73 17.70
N ARG A 259 -8.54 -19.50 18.01
CA ARG A 259 -7.16 -19.05 18.23
C ARG A 259 -6.50 -19.83 19.37
N LYS A 260 -7.19 -19.99 20.50
CA LYS A 260 -6.72 -20.80 21.62
C LYS A 260 -6.55 -22.27 21.22
N ILE A 261 -7.54 -22.83 20.51
CA ILE A 261 -7.45 -24.22 20.01
C ILE A 261 -6.24 -24.37 19.06
N ASN A 262 -6.07 -23.48 18.10
CA ASN A 262 -4.94 -23.54 17.16
C ASN A 262 -3.59 -23.36 17.86
N SER A 263 -3.49 -22.50 18.87
CA SER A 263 -2.24 -22.35 19.64
C SER A 263 -1.91 -23.61 20.44
N GLU A 264 -2.90 -24.28 21.03
CA GLU A 264 -2.67 -25.55 21.73
C GLU A 264 -2.28 -26.67 20.74
N LEU A 265 -2.91 -26.73 19.56
CA LEU A 265 -2.53 -27.67 18.51
C LEU A 265 -1.11 -27.43 18.00
N ALA A 266 -0.72 -26.17 17.80
CA ALA A 266 0.65 -25.84 17.41
C ALA A 266 1.67 -26.22 18.49
N ARG A 267 1.33 -26.00 19.77
CA ARG A 267 2.15 -26.45 20.90
C ARG A 267 2.29 -27.97 20.93
N LEU A 268 1.19 -28.69 20.68
CA LEU A 268 1.17 -30.15 20.61
C LEU A 268 2.09 -30.67 19.49
N ILE A 269 2.10 -30.03 18.32
CA ILE A 269 3.02 -30.36 17.21
C ILE A 269 4.48 -30.18 17.62
N ASN A 270 4.81 -29.11 18.33
CA ASN A 270 6.18 -28.89 18.82
C ASN A 270 6.60 -29.97 19.82
N VAL A 271 5.73 -30.30 20.78
CA VAL A 271 5.97 -31.40 21.74
C VAL A 271 6.21 -32.72 21.02
N PHE A 272 5.41 -33.03 19.99
CA PHE A 272 5.65 -34.23 19.17
C PHE A 272 6.97 -34.20 18.40
N SER A 273 7.41 -33.03 17.96
CA SER A 273 8.69 -32.88 17.27
C SER A 273 9.86 -33.14 18.25
N GLU A 274 9.77 -32.60 19.46
CA GLU A 274 10.75 -32.85 20.54
C GLU A 274 10.82 -34.33 20.93
N ILE A 275 9.67 -34.97 21.13
CA ILE A 275 9.58 -36.42 21.45
C ILE A 275 10.15 -37.28 20.31
N LYS A 276 9.86 -36.92 19.05
CA LYS A 276 10.36 -37.66 17.88
C LYS A 276 11.88 -37.61 17.79
N ASP A 277 12.49 -36.49 18.19
CA ASP A 277 13.93 -36.30 18.18
C ASP A 277 14.61 -36.97 19.39
N ASN A 278 13.86 -37.41 20.41
CA ASN A 278 14.39 -38.02 21.64
C ASN A 278 13.83 -39.42 21.92
N ARG A 279 14.41 -40.46 21.30
CA ARG A 279 13.92 -41.86 21.36
C ARG A 279 13.77 -42.45 22.76
N SER A 280 14.55 -42.01 23.75
CA SER A 280 14.43 -42.49 25.14
C SER A 280 13.17 -42.00 25.83
N GLU A 281 12.58 -40.88 25.39
CA GLU A 281 11.33 -40.36 25.96
C GLU A 281 10.11 -41.11 25.40
N LEU A 282 10.21 -41.67 24.19
CA LEU A 282 9.16 -42.50 23.58
C LEU A 282 8.86 -43.77 24.38
N GLU A 283 9.84 -44.34 25.08
CA GLU A 283 9.66 -45.53 25.92
C GLU A 283 8.92 -45.23 27.24
N ILE A 284 8.89 -43.97 27.67
CA ILE A 284 8.27 -43.53 28.93
C ILE A 284 6.82 -43.09 28.71
N ILE A 285 6.47 -42.71 27.48
CA ILE A 285 5.13 -42.23 27.15
C ILE A 285 4.15 -43.41 27.07
N ASP A 286 3.05 -43.30 27.82
CA ASP A 286 1.98 -44.29 27.81
C ASP A 286 1.35 -44.40 26.40
N ALA A 287 1.48 -45.58 25.81
CA ALA A 287 0.95 -45.90 24.50
C ALA A 287 -0.57 -45.67 24.41
N ASN A 288 -1.32 -45.89 25.50
CA ASN A 288 -2.77 -45.69 25.52
C ASN A 288 -3.15 -44.21 25.36
N ILE A 289 -2.33 -43.30 25.90
CA ILE A 289 -2.56 -41.85 25.77
C ILE A 289 -2.32 -41.42 24.32
N LEU A 290 -1.28 -41.95 23.68
CA LEU A 290 -0.99 -41.68 22.27
C LEU A 290 -2.07 -42.24 21.34
N GLU A 291 -2.55 -43.46 21.60
CA GLU A 291 -3.64 -44.08 20.84
C GLU A 291 -4.95 -43.30 20.99
N THR A 292 -5.29 -42.88 22.22
CA THR A 292 -6.48 -42.08 22.49
C THR A 292 -6.42 -40.74 21.77
N LEU A 293 -5.28 -40.05 21.85
CA LEU A 293 -5.07 -38.78 21.16
C LEU A 293 -5.14 -38.93 19.63
N ALA A 294 -4.56 -39.99 19.08
CA ALA A 294 -4.63 -40.29 17.65
C ALA A 294 -6.07 -40.56 17.19
N LYS A 295 -6.85 -41.28 18.00
CA LYS A 295 -8.28 -41.54 17.73
C LYS A 295 -9.09 -40.25 17.73
N GLU A 296 -8.97 -39.43 18.77
CA GLU A 296 -9.69 -38.15 18.87
C GLU A 296 -9.34 -37.19 17.73
N LEU A 297 -8.05 -37.10 17.36
CA LEU A 297 -7.60 -36.29 16.23
C LEU A 297 -8.18 -36.80 14.90
N LYS A 298 -8.26 -38.12 14.72
CA LYS A 298 -8.86 -38.73 13.53
C LYS A 298 -10.34 -38.41 13.42
N GLU A 299 -11.11 -38.52 14.52
CA GLU A 299 -12.52 -38.16 14.55
C GLU A 299 -12.76 -36.68 14.24
N ILE A 300 -11.91 -35.78 14.75
CA ILE A 300 -11.94 -34.35 14.40
C ILE A 300 -11.64 -34.13 12.91
N MET A 301 -10.66 -34.84 12.35
CA MET A 301 -10.31 -34.75 10.93
C MET A 301 -11.43 -35.24 10.03
N ASP A 302 -12.07 -36.36 10.37
CA ASP A 302 -13.16 -36.93 9.59
C ASP A 302 -14.42 -36.04 9.67
N SER A 303 -14.70 -35.47 10.84
CA SER A 303 -15.75 -34.45 11.02
C SER A 303 -15.49 -33.17 10.21
N ARG A 304 -14.22 -32.77 10.05
CA ARG A 304 -13.86 -31.62 9.20
C ARG A 304 -14.04 -31.92 7.72
N LYS A 305 -13.71 -33.14 7.27
CA LYS A 305 -13.89 -33.57 5.87
C LYS A 305 -15.37 -33.66 5.49
N SER A 306 -16.22 -34.15 6.39
CA SER A 306 -17.67 -34.21 6.15
C SER A 306 -18.30 -32.82 6.02
N LEU A 307 -17.78 -31.82 6.74
CA LEU A 307 -18.19 -30.41 6.59
C LEU A 307 -17.69 -29.76 5.29
N GLY A 308 -16.61 -30.28 4.68
CA GLY A 308 -16.06 -29.79 3.41
C GLY A 308 -16.72 -30.34 2.15
N ASN A 309 -17.66 -31.29 2.30
CA ASN A 309 -18.43 -31.91 1.21
C ASN A 309 -19.88 -31.43 1.15
N LEU A 310 -20.22 -30.33 1.83
CA LEU A 310 -21.47 -29.60 1.57
C LEU A 310 -21.25 -28.70 0.33
N PRO A 311 -22.22 -28.67 -0.61
CA PRO A 311 -22.07 -28.02 -1.91
C PRO A 311 -21.68 -26.54 -1.85
#